data_AF-A0A7X8J446-F1
#
_entry.id   AF-A0A7X8J446-F1
#
_cell.length_a   1.000
_cell.length_b   1.000
_cell.length_c   1.000
_cell.angle_alpha   90.00
_cell.angle_beta   90.00
_cell.angle_gamma   90.00
#
_symmetry.space_group_name_H-M   'P 1'
#
loop_
_entity.id
_entity.type
_entity.pdbx_description
1 polymer ?
#
loop_
_entity_poly.entity_id
_entity_poly.type
_entity_poly.pdbx_seq_one_letter_code
_entity_poly.pdbx_strand_id
1 'polypeptide(L)'
;MPFEIGAEVRLSPKITMNIGYQYHMSFSNSLDNINKRNELYSQANKQKSSWVPDGFSYIYASISINIHNKAYDMYADALPYNAAEYDMWDADGDGVPETIDKCPYTPKGVEVDAFGCPLDSDNDGVPDYRDIEQKPCDFYCNELGKNVLREELIFRMKSENPILQNEIYRYYPALLNGGTAYRQFYKKIPQKFKNIDSDKNQYIDIEELLSGIDSFFDQGPDAGAGSYLSVKDLFELIEFFFLQ
;
A
#
# COMPACT_ATOMS: atom_id res chain seq x y z
N MET A 1 35.35 8.69 -33.54
CA MET A 1 34.08 8.30 -34.18
C MET A 1 33.96 6.78 -34.13
N PRO A 2 32.88 6.22 -33.57
CA PRO A 2 32.64 4.79 -33.55
C PRO A 2 32.02 4.31 -34.88
N PHE A 3 32.50 3.18 -35.37
CA PHE A 3 31.88 2.40 -36.45
C PHE A 3 31.61 0.99 -35.92
N GLU A 4 30.44 0.45 -36.22
CA GLU A 4 30.00 -0.86 -35.73
C GLU A 4 29.43 -1.68 -36.87
N ILE A 5 29.84 -2.94 -36.95
CA ILE A 5 29.22 -3.97 -37.78
C ILE A 5 28.90 -5.14 -36.86
N GLY A 6 27.66 -5.59 -36.87
CA GLY A 6 27.23 -6.74 -36.09
C GLY A 6 26.19 -7.58 -36.81
N ALA A 7 25.98 -8.78 -36.28
CA ALA A 7 24.93 -9.70 -36.67
C ALA A 7 24.07 -10.04 -35.45
N GLU A 8 22.76 -9.90 -35.62
CA GLU A 8 21.75 -10.44 -34.70
C GLU A 8 21.39 -11.85 -35.15
N VAL A 9 21.52 -12.82 -34.24
CA VAL A 9 21.16 -14.21 -34.46
C VAL A 9 20.03 -14.57 -33.49
N ARG A 10 18.84 -14.84 -34.05
CA ARG A 10 17.70 -15.34 -33.28
C ARG A 10 17.81 -16.85 -33.14
N LEU A 11 18.19 -17.32 -31.96
CA LEU A 11 18.36 -18.74 -31.64
C LEU A 11 17.03 -19.40 -31.29
N SER A 12 16.14 -18.66 -30.62
CA SER A 12 14.77 -19.07 -30.36
C SER A 12 13.86 -17.83 -30.22
N PRO A 13 12.52 -17.97 -30.19
CA PRO A 13 11.62 -16.84 -29.95
C PRO A 13 11.90 -16.07 -28.66
N LYS A 14 12.62 -16.69 -27.71
CA LYS A 14 12.97 -16.09 -26.41
C LYS A 14 14.46 -15.79 -26.27
N ILE A 15 15.31 -16.20 -27.19
CA ILE A 15 16.77 -16.05 -27.05
C ILE A 15 17.31 -15.44 -28.34
N THR A 16 17.86 -14.25 -28.20
CA THR A 16 18.55 -13.53 -29.27
C THR A 16 19.99 -13.31 -28.86
N MET A 17 20.93 -13.57 -29.76
CA MET A 17 22.35 -13.35 -29.56
C MET A 17 22.83 -12.28 -30.53
N ASN A 18 23.54 -11.27 -30.05
CA ASN A 18 24.18 -10.27 -30.89
C ASN A 18 25.69 -10.43 -30.83
N ILE A 19 26.33 -10.47 -31.99
CA ILE A 19 27.79 -10.47 -32.11
C ILE A 19 28.18 -9.24 -32.90
N GLY A 20 29.03 -8.40 -32.33
CA GLY A 20 29.42 -7.13 -32.93
C GLY A 20 30.93 -6.91 -32.90
N TYR A 21 31.42 -6.22 -33.92
CA TYR A 21 32.74 -5.62 -33.97
C TYR A 21 32.58 -4.12 -33.97
N GLN A 22 33.24 -3.45 -33.02
CA GLN A 22 33.22 -1.99 -32.93
C GLN A 22 34.64 -1.45 -33.02
N TYR A 23 34.81 -0.43 -33.85
CA TYR A 23 36.05 0.32 -34.03
C TYR A 23 35.84 1.77 -33.63
N HIS A 24 36.68 2.27 -32.73
CA HIS A 24 36.67 3.64 -32.23
C HIS A 24 37.90 4.38 -32.72
N MET A 25 37.69 5.40 -33.56
CA MET A 25 38.74 6.38 -33.87
C MET A 25 38.80 7.43 -32.77
N SER A 26 39.95 7.59 -32.14
CA SER A 26 40.23 8.68 -31.22
C SER A 26 40.78 9.89 -31.97
N PHE A 27 40.60 11.09 -31.42
CA PHE A 27 41.20 12.32 -31.97
C PHE A 27 42.56 12.63 -31.34
N SER A 28 43.12 11.69 -30.56
CA SER A 28 44.40 11.84 -29.85
C SER A 28 45.38 10.72 -30.21
N ASN A 29 46.66 10.94 -29.95
CA ASN A 29 47.74 9.96 -30.15
C ASN A 29 48.21 9.42 -28.78
N SER A 30 47.27 9.09 -27.89
CA SER A 30 47.55 8.75 -26.49
C SER A 30 47.20 7.31 -26.13
N LEU A 31 46.81 6.48 -27.10
CA LEU A 31 46.41 5.09 -26.84
C LEU A 31 47.61 4.13 -26.84
N ASP A 32 48.64 4.38 -27.65
CA ASP A 32 49.80 3.49 -27.78
C ASP A 32 51.15 4.10 -27.34
N ASN A 33 51.20 5.41 -27.07
CA ASN A 33 52.41 6.15 -26.67
C ASN A 33 53.63 5.94 -27.60
N ILE A 34 53.37 5.71 -28.90
CA ILE A 34 54.38 5.49 -29.93
C ILE A 34 54.26 6.59 -31.00
N ASN A 35 55.39 6.98 -31.60
CA ASN A 35 55.43 7.94 -32.70
C ASN A 35 55.44 7.24 -34.08
N LYS A 36 55.27 7.99 -35.19
CA LYS A 36 55.33 7.47 -36.59
C LYS A 36 56.62 6.69 -36.96
N ARG A 37 57.67 6.75 -36.12
CA ARG A 37 58.94 6.04 -36.32
C ARG A 37 59.06 4.79 -35.46
N ASN A 38 57.97 4.35 -34.82
CA ASN A 38 57.94 3.24 -33.86
C ASN A 38 58.81 3.48 -32.61
N GLU A 39 59.03 4.75 -32.23
CA GLU A 39 59.76 5.09 -31.00
C GLU A 39 58.78 5.46 -29.89
N LEU A 40 59.12 5.12 -28.64
CA LEU A 40 58.39 5.56 -27.45
C LEU A 40 58.35 7.10 -27.38
N TYR A 41 57.17 7.65 -27.07
CA TYR A 41 56.96 9.10 -26.97
C TYR A 41 57.82 9.66 -25.82
N SER A 42 58.93 10.31 -26.15
CA SER A 42 59.80 11.00 -25.21
C SER A 42 59.45 12.49 -25.18
N GLN A 43 59.36 13.08 -23.99
CA GLN A 43 59.10 14.52 -23.79
C GLN A 43 60.09 15.45 -24.50
N ALA A 44 61.23 14.93 -24.99
CA ALA A 44 62.23 15.67 -25.75
C ALA A 44 61.87 15.90 -27.24
N ASN A 45 60.96 15.11 -27.82
CA ASN A 45 60.61 15.16 -29.26
C ASN A 45 59.20 15.73 -29.54
N LYS A 46 58.72 16.64 -28.69
CA LYS A 46 57.37 17.26 -28.79
C LYS A 46 57.04 17.94 -30.12
N GLN A 47 58.02 18.28 -30.95
CA GLN A 47 57.83 19.12 -32.15
C GLN A 47 57.71 18.36 -33.49
N LYS A 48 57.73 17.02 -33.53
CA LYS A 48 57.65 16.25 -34.80
C LYS A 48 56.55 15.18 -34.86
N SER A 49 55.55 15.23 -33.98
CA SER A 49 54.37 14.36 -34.13
C SER A 49 53.35 14.99 -35.08
N SER A 50 53.37 14.50 -36.31
CA SER A 50 52.27 14.70 -37.26
C SER A 50 51.04 13.95 -36.74
N TRP A 51 49.92 14.66 -36.57
CA TRP A 51 48.61 14.14 -36.14
C TRP A 51 48.23 12.83 -36.86
N VAL A 52 48.45 11.68 -36.21
CA VAL A 52 47.78 10.43 -36.57
C VAL A 52 46.75 10.17 -35.49
N PRO A 53 45.47 10.04 -35.83
CA PRO A 53 44.46 9.63 -34.87
C PRO A 53 44.68 8.15 -34.52
N ASP A 54 44.81 7.82 -33.23
CA ASP A 54 44.84 6.42 -32.78
C ASP A 54 43.43 5.82 -32.84
N GLY A 55 43.33 4.49 -32.91
CA GLY A 55 42.05 3.82 -32.80
C GLY A 55 42.17 2.49 -32.07
N PHE A 56 41.07 2.06 -31.46
CA PHE A 56 40.96 0.74 -30.84
C PHE A 56 39.72 0.04 -31.35
N SER A 57 39.74 -1.29 -31.34
CA SER A 57 38.55 -2.10 -31.62
C SER A 57 38.41 -3.25 -30.66
N TYR A 58 37.18 -3.68 -30.47
CA TYR A 58 36.84 -4.88 -29.75
C TYR A 58 35.71 -5.64 -30.43
N ILE A 59 35.69 -6.94 -30.14
CA ILE A 59 34.60 -7.85 -30.51
C ILE A 59 33.80 -8.11 -29.24
N TYR A 60 32.48 -8.06 -29.32
CA TYR A 60 31.61 -8.41 -28.20
C TYR A 60 30.52 -9.39 -28.65
N ALA A 61 30.02 -10.14 -27.67
CA ALA A 61 28.86 -10.99 -27.82
C ALA A 61 27.90 -10.71 -26.65
N SER A 62 26.62 -10.53 -26.94
CA SER A 62 25.57 -10.34 -25.94
C SER A 62 24.42 -11.31 -26.19
N ILE A 63 23.76 -11.74 -25.12
CA ILE A 63 22.61 -12.65 -25.16
C ILE A 63 21.44 -11.94 -24.48
N SER A 64 20.33 -11.82 -25.18
CA SER A 64 19.07 -11.29 -24.70
C SER A 64 18.07 -12.43 -24.52
N ILE A 65 17.55 -12.57 -23.29
CA ILE A 65 16.55 -13.59 -22.94
C ILE A 65 15.23 -12.88 -22.67
N ASN A 66 14.22 -13.15 -23.50
CA ASN A 66 12.86 -12.72 -23.27
C ASN A 66 12.15 -13.72 -22.34
N ILE A 67 11.90 -13.29 -21.10
CA ILE A 67 11.26 -14.10 -20.05
C ILE A 67 9.73 -14.04 -20.06
N HIS A 68 9.10 -13.43 -21.07
CA HIS A 68 7.63 -13.39 -21.15
C HIS A 68 7.05 -14.81 -21.17
N ASN A 69 6.12 -15.07 -20.26
CA ASN A 69 5.40 -16.32 -20.17
C ASN A 69 4.13 -16.21 -21.02
N LYS A 70 3.87 -17.18 -21.91
CA LYS A 70 2.64 -17.21 -22.71
C LYS A 70 1.36 -17.17 -21.85
N ALA A 71 1.44 -17.59 -20.59
CA ALA A 71 0.34 -17.47 -19.63
C ALA A 71 -0.03 -16.01 -19.28
N TYR A 72 0.94 -15.09 -19.35
CA TYR A 72 0.69 -13.65 -19.21
C TYR A 72 0.06 -13.07 -20.49
N ASP A 73 0.54 -13.50 -21.65
CA ASP A 73 -0.05 -13.09 -22.94
C ASP A 73 -1.49 -13.59 -23.10
N MET A 74 -1.81 -14.80 -22.61
CA MET A 74 -3.20 -15.31 -22.55
C MET A 74 -4.08 -14.52 -21.58
N TYR A 75 -3.53 -13.90 -20.52
CA TYR A 75 -4.31 -13.05 -19.63
C TYR A 75 -4.55 -11.67 -20.27
N ALA A 76 -3.61 -11.18 -21.08
CA ALA A 76 -3.75 -9.92 -21.83
C ALA A 76 -4.71 -10.05 -23.03
N ASP A 77 -4.68 -11.17 -23.76
CA ASP A 77 -5.50 -11.39 -24.96
C ASP A 77 -6.91 -11.95 -24.66
N ALA A 78 -7.14 -12.51 -23.46
CA ALA A 78 -8.43 -13.08 -23.06
C ALA A 78 -9.33 -12.12 -22.26
N LEU A 79 -8.94 -10.86 -22.06
CA LEU A 79 -9.85 -9.84 -21.57
C LEU A 79 -10.74 -9.40 -22.75
N PRO A 80 -12.02 -9.81 -22.79
CA PRO A 80 -12.92 -9.41 -23.85
C PRO A 80 -13.55 -8.09 -23.42
N TYR A 81 -12.78 -7.01 -23.38
CA TYR A 81 -13.26 -5.62 -23.25
C TYR A 81 -12.04 -4.70 -23.13
N ASN A 82 -11.94 -3.72 -24.03
CA ASN A 82 -11.25 -2.44 -23.84
C ASN A 82 -10.87 -2.10 -22.38
N ALA A 83 -9.60 -2.32 -22.03
CA ALA A 83 -9.00 -1.81 -20.80
C ALA A 83 -9.12 -0.28 -20.63
N ALA A 84 -9.44 0.45 -21.70
CA ALA A 84 -9.77 1.87 -21.67
C ALA A 84 -11.19 2.19 -21.12
N GLU A 85 -12.11 1.22 -21.09
CA GLU A 85 -13.49 1.45 -20.60
C GLU A 85 -13.61 1.18 -19.09
N TYR A 86 -12.77 0.31 -18.53
CA TYR A 86 -12.74 0.09 -17.07
C TYR A 86 -12.11 1.28 -16.31
N ASP A 87 -11.16 1.98 -16.94
CA ASP A 87 -10.60 3.24 -16.40
C ASP A 87 -11.61 4.41 -16.42
N MET A 88 -12.78 4.24 -17.05
CA MET A 88 -13.83 5.26 -17.13
C MET A 88 -15.12 4.88 -16.40
N TRP A 89 -15.14 3.76 -15.67
CA TRP A 89 -16.33 3.41 -14.90
C TRP A 89 -16.48 4.37 -13.72
N ASP A 90 -17.56 5.16 -13.77
CA ASP A 90 -18.03 6.05 -12.71
C ASP A 90 -19.38 5.50 -12.21
N ALA A 91 -19.40 4.99 -10.98
CA ALA A 91 -20.53 4.25 -10.42
C ALA A 91 -21.63 5.17 -9.89
N ASP A 92 -21.26 6.29 -9.28
CA ASP A 92 -22.19 7.26 -8.69
C ASP A 92 -22.54 8.39 -9.65
N GLY A 93 -21.79 8.56 -10.74
CA GLY A 93 -22.03 9.50 -11.82
C GLY A 93 -21.61 10.92 -11.50
N ASP A 94 -20.62 11.12 -10.63
CA ASP A 94 -20.11 12.43 -10.23
C ASP A 94 -19.06 13.01 -11.20
N GLY A 95 -18.64 12.23 -12.19
CA GLY A 95 -17.66 12.61 -13.21
C GLY A 95 -16.24 12.15 -12.91
N VAL A 96 -16.01 11.44 -11.80
CA VAL A 96 -14.71 10.89 -11.40
C VAL A 96 -14.74 9.36 -11.50
N PRO A 97 -13.81 8.74 -12.25
CA PRO A 97 -13.77 7.29 -12.34
C PRO A 97 -13.44 6.63 -11.00
N GLU A 98 -14.08 5.48 -10.72
CA GLU A 98 -13.89 4.67 -9.51
C GLU A 98 -12.42 4.35 -9.20
N THR A 99 -11.57 4.29 -10.23
CA THR A 99 -10.13 4.00 -10.07
C THR A 99 -9.36 5.10 -9.33
N ILE A 100 -9.86 6.34 -9.36
CA ILE A 100 -9.26 7.51 -8.70
C ILE A 100 -10.21 8.20 -7.71
N ASP A 101 -11.47 7.79 -7.68
CA ASP A 101 -12.49 8.28 -6.77
C ASP A 101 -12.22 7.81 -5.32
N LYS A 102 -12.16 8.78 -4.40
CA LYS A 102 -12.00 8.54 -2.96
C LYS A 102 -13.34 8.52 -2.23
N CYS A 103 -14.40 8.98 -2.87
CA CYS A 103 -15.74 9.18 -2.33
C CYS A 103 -16.79 8.50 -3.24
N PRO A 104 -16.82 7.14 -3.31
CA PRO A 104 -17.58 6.35 -4.30
C PRO A 104 -19.12 6.36 -4.15
N TYR A 105 -19.66 7.28 -3.35
CA TYR A 105 -21.07 7.42 -3.06
C TYR A 105 -21.51 8.89 -3.07
N THR A 106 -20.86 9.72 -3.88
CA THR A 106 -21.20 11.13 -4.01
C THR A 106 -22.57 11.28 -4.70
N PRO A 107 -23.50 12.06 -4.14
CA PRO A 107 -24.79 12.26 -4.77
C PRO A 107 -24.68 12.94 -6.14
N LYS A 108 -25.44 12.44 -7.12
CA LYS A 108 -25.48 13.03 -8.48
C LYS A 108 -25.82 14.52 -8.45
N GLY A 109 -25.01 15.30 -9.18
CA GLY A 109 -25.20 16.74 -9.35
C GLY A 109 -24.57 17.61 -8.26
N VAL A 110 -23.84 17.00 -7.32
CA VAL A 110 -22.98 17.72 -6.37
C VAL A 110 -21.67 18.09 -7.06
N GLU A 111 -21.12 19.27 -6.78
CA GLU A 111 -19.79 19.64 -7.24
C GLU A 111 -18.73 18.89 -6.44
N VAL A 112 -17.82 18.23 -7.15
CA VAL A 112 -16.76 17.39 -6.58
C VAL A 112 -15.37 17.90 -6.96
N ASP A 113 -14.39 17.54 -6.14
CA ASP A 113 -12.99 17.76 -6.44
C ASP A 113 -12.43 16.73 -7.45
N ALA A 114 -11.13 16.82 -7.74
CA ALA A 114 -10.47 15.91 -8.68
C ALA A 114 -10.41 14.44 -8.20
N PHE A 115 -10.87 14.15 -6.98
CA PHE A 115 -10.90 12.83 -6.37
C PHE A 115 -12.33 12.36 -6.06
N GLY A 116 -13.36 13.00 -6.64
CA GLY A 116 -14.76 12.60 -6.48
C GLY A 116 -15.37 13.00 -5.13
N CYS A 117 -14.63 13.74 -4.29
CA CYS A 117 -15.13 14.15 -3.00
C CYS A 117 -15.89 15.47 -3.10
N PRO A 118 -17.06 15.59 -2.45
CA PRO A 118 -17.81 16.84 -2.39
C PRO A 118 -16.96 18.01 -1.89
N LEU A 119 -17.14 19.19 -2.48
CA LEU A 119 -16.48 20.40 -2.03
C LEU A 119 -16.93 20.79 -0.61
N ASP A 120 -15.96 21.26 0.18
CA ASP A 120 -16.12 21.79 1.53
C ASP A 120 -15.33 23.12 1.57
N SER A 121 -16.05 24.22 1.44
CA SER A 121 -15.48 25.57 1.24
C SER A 121 -14.87 26.14 2.51
N ASP A 122 -15.37 25.75 3.68
CA ASP A 122 -14.91 26.28 4.97
C ASP A 122 -14.09 25.27 5.80
N ASN A 123 -13.94 24.05 5.29
CA ASN A 123 -13.21 22.93 5.87
C ASN A 123 -13.69 22.54 7.27
N ASP A 124 -15.00 22.62 7.51
CA ASP A 124 -15.61 22.16 8.77
C ASP A 124 -15.93 20.65 8.77
N GLY A 125 -15.79 19.98 7.62
CA GLY A 125 -16.08 18.56 7.42
C GLY A 125 -17.50 18.25 6.94
N VAL A 126 -18.35 19.27 6.75
CA VAL A 126 -19.69 19.18 6.17
C VAL A 126 -19.62 19.69 4.72
N PRO A 127 -19.91 18.84 3.72
CA PRO A 127 -19.91 19.29 2.34
C PRO A 127 -20.86 20.45 2.05
N ASP A 128 -20.45 21.35 1.14
CA ASP A 128 -21.18 22.59 0.78
C ASP A 128 -22.65 22.37 0.40
N TYR A 129 -22.98 21.20 -0.16
CA TYR A 129 -24.35 20.87 -0.55
C TYR A 129 -25.28 20.51 0.64
N ARG A 130 -24.70 20.24 1.82
CA ARG A 130 -25.40 19.99 3.10
C ARG A 130 -25.18 21.10 4.11
N ASP A 131 -24.12 21.87 3.93
CA ASP A 131 -23.78 22.97 4.82
C ASP A 131 -24.70 24.19 4.59
N ILE A 132 -25.36 24.62 5.66
CA ILE A 132 -26.20 25.82 5.69
C ILE A 132 -25.39 27.04 6.12
N GLU A 133 -24.30 26.84 6.86
CA GLU A 133 -23.44 27.87 7.45
C GLU A 133 -22.02 27.76 6.89
N GLN A 134 -21.76 28.42 5.75
CA GLN A 134 -20.44 28.51 5.09
C GLN A 134 -19.39 29.30 5.89
N LYS A 135 -19.13 28.86 7.12
CA LYS A 135 -18.13 29.36 8.05
C LYS A 135 -17.58 28.19 8.88
N PRO A 136 -16.26 28.16 9.10
CA PRO A 136 -15.64 27.06 9.82
C PRO A 136 -16.24 26.88 11.21
N CYS A 137 -16.44 25.62 11.60
CA CYS A 137 -16.92 25.28 12.93
C CYS A 137 -15.84 25.41 14.00
N ASP A 138 -16.27 25.82 15.20
CA ASP A 138 -15.36 26.02 16.34
C ASP A 138 -14.99 24.69 17.02
N PHE A 139 -15.97 23.79 17.19
CA PHE A 139 -15.78 22.55 17.96
C PHE A 139 -16.39 21.31 17.29
N TYR A 140 -17.69 21.30 17.04
CA TYR A 140 -18.40 20.21 16.38
C TYR A 140 -19.59 20.77 15.63
N CYS A 141 -19.83 20.24 14.43
CA CYS A 141 -20.97 20.60 13.62
C CYS A 141 -21.92 19.44 13.38
N ASN A 142 -23.21 19.77 13.34
CA ASN A 142 -24.22 18.80 12.99
C ASN A 142 -24.25 18.58 11.46
N GLU A 143 -25.16 17.72 11.00
CA GLU A 143 -25.33 17.38 9.58
C GLU A 143 -25.64 18.57 8.66
N LEU A 144 -25.90 19.75 9.23
CA LEU A 144 -26.26 20.99 8.53
C LEU A 144 -25.18 22.08 8.65
N GLY A 145 -23.98 21.75 9.15
CA GLY A 145 -22.87 22.70 9.36
C GLY A 145 -23.07 23.66 10.53
N LYS A 146 -24.07 23.44 11.40
CA LYS A 146 -24.28 24.32 12.56
C LYS A 146 -23.46 23.88 13.75
N ASN A 147 -22.80 24.86 14.37
CA ASN A 147 -22.06 24.67 15.62
C ASN A 147 -22.97 24.10 16.71
N VAL A 148 -22.59 22.94 17.23
CA VAL A 148 -23.25 22.28 18.36
C VAL A 148 -22.46 22.57 19.62
N LEU A 149 -23.16 23.05 20.65
CA LEU A 149 -22.56 23.27 21.96
C LEU A 149 -22.22 21.95 22.63
N ARG A 150 -21.16 21.96 23.44
CA ARG A 150 -20.69 20.77 24.17
C ARG A 150 -21.78 20.16 25.05
N GLU A 151 -22.59 20.99 25.69
CA GLU A 151 -23.70 20.55 26.54
C GLU A 151 -24.78 19.80 25.73
N GLU A 152 -25.08 20.28 24.53
CA GLU A 152 -26.03 19.62 23.62
C GLU A 152 -25.48 18.29 23.13
N LEU A 153 -24.18 18.22 22.82
CA LEU A 153 -23.52 16.97 22.43
C LEU A 153 -23.61 15.92 23.55
N ILE A 154 -23.32 16.33 24.79
CA ILE A 154 -23.44 15.48 25.98
C ILE A 154 -24.89 15.03 26.19
N PHE A 155 -25.85 15.91 25.93
CA PHE A 155 -27.27 15.55 26.01
C PHE A 155 -27.63 14.50 24.96
N ARG A 156 -27.17 14.64 23.70
CA ARG A 156 -27.41 13.66 22.64
C ARG A 156 -26.82 12.30 22.98
N MET A 157 -25.55 12.25 23.41
CA MET A 157 -24.88 11.03 23.85
C MET A 157 -25.57 10.34 25.04
N LYS A 158 -26.25 11.10 25.91
CA LYS A 158 -27.02 10.56 27.04
C LYS A 158 -28.46 10.18 26.66
N SER A 159 -28.99 10.76 25.60
CA SER A 159 -30.38 10.58 25.15
C SER A 159 -30.55 9.38 24.23
N GLU A 160 -29.48 8.95 23.57
CA GLU A 160 -29.47 7.67 22.88
C GLU A 160 -29.45 6.55 23.92
N ASN A 161 -30.49 5.72 23.91
CA ASN A 161 -30.50 4.51 24.72
C ASN A 161 -29.30 3.66 24.27
N PRO A 162 -28.29 3.46 25.13
CA PRO A 162 -27.14 2.65 24.75
C PRO A 162 -27.64 1.27 24.38
N ILE A 163 -27.29 0.81 23.17
CA ILE A 163 -27.57 -0.56 22.75
C ILE A 163 -26.72 -1.45 23.64
N LEU A 164 -27.35 -2.39 24.34
CA LEU A 164 -26.60 -3.39 25.10
C LEU A 164 -25.65 -4.12 24.15
N GLN A 165 -24.42 -4.38 24.57
CA GLN A 165 -23.39 -4.96 23.69
C GLN A 165 -23.85 -6.29 23.04
N ASN A 166 -24.63 -7.08 23.79
CA ASN A 166 -25.24 -8.33 23.32
C ASN A 166 -26.36 -8.13 22.26
N GLU A 167 -26.89 -6.92 22.11
CA GLU A 167 -27.90 -6.56 21.10
C GLU A 167 -27.30 -5.86 19.87
N ILE A 168 -26.01 -5.51 19.87
CA ILE A 168 -25.35 -4.80 18.75
C ILE A 168 -25.59 -5.53 17.41
N TYR A 169 -25.46 -6.87 17.41
CA TYR A 169 -25.64 -7.68 16.19
C TYR A 169 -27.08 -7.71 15.64
N ARG A 170 -28.08 -7.34 16.46
CA ARG A 170 -29.47 -7.20 16.00
C ARG A 170 -29.65 -5.95 15.14
N TYR A 171 -28.97 -4.87 15.50
CA TYR A 171 -29.06 -3.58 14.83
C TYR A 171 -28.02 -3.42 13.71
N TYR A 172 -26.86 -4.08 13.83
CA TYR A 172 -25.76 -4.03 12.88
C TYR A 172 -25.37 -5.43 12.35
N PRO A 173 -26.25 -6.11 11.60
CA PRO A 173 -26.00 -7.47 11.12
C PRO A 173 -24.83 -7.55 10.12
N ALA A 174 -24.43 -6.43 9.51
CA ALA A 174 -23.26 -6.36 8.63
C ALA A 174 -21.93 -6.67 9.37
N LEU A 175 -21.85 -6.43 10.68
CA LEU A 175 -20.70 -6.84 11.50
C LEU A 175 -20.51 -8.36 11.52
N LEU A 176 -21.57 -9.14 11.30
CA LEU A 176 -21.47 -10.60 11.17
C LEU A 176 -20.85 -11.03 9.83
N ASN A 177 -20.89 -10.16 8.81
CA ASN A 177 -20.53 -10.49 7.43
C ASN A 177 -19.21 -9.84 6.96
N GLY A 178 -18.61 -8.97 7.79
CA GLY A 178 -17.39 -8.21 7.50
C GLY A 178 -16.16 -9.06 7.13
N GLY A 179 -15.28 -8.46 6.33
CA GLY A 179 -14.16 -9.09 5.62
C GLY A 179 -13.09 -9.75 6.49
N THR A 180 -12.18 -10.45 5.81
CA THR A 180 -11.15 -11.40 6.28
C THR A 180 -10.24 -10.96 7.42
N ALA A 181 -10.23 -9.69 7.82
CA ALA A 181 -9.39 -9.22 8.93
C ALA A 181 -9.86 -9.71 10.31
N TYR A 182 -11.15 -10.05 10.46
CA TYR A 182 -11.71 -10.35 11.78
C TYR A 182 -12.56 -11.63 11.87
N ARG A 183 -12.39 -12.54 10.92
CA ARG A 183 -13.29 -13.70 10.74
C ARG A 183 -13.12 -14.87 11.72
N GLN A 184 -12.77 -14.62 12.98
CA GLN A 184 -12.91 -15.60 14.07
C GLN A 184 -13.29 -14.94 15.41
N PHE A 185 -14.17 -13.93 15.40
CA PHE A 185 -14.75 -13.42 16.64
C PHE A 185 -15.45 -14.55 17.41
N TYR A 186 -14.99 -14.78 18.63
CA TYR A 186 -15.44 -15.86 19.48
C TYR A 186 -16.92 -15.68 19.83
N LYS A 187 -17.82 -16.47 19.22
CA LYS A 187 -19.25 -16.48 19.58
C LYS A 187 -19.54 -16.90 21.02
N LYS A 188 -18.54 -17.49 21.69
CA LYS A 188 -18.59 -18.00 23.06
C LYS A 188 -17.21 -17.89 23.67
N ILE A 189 -17.14 -17.53 24.95
CA ILE A 189 -15.90 -17.55 25.71
C ILE A 189 -15.18 -18.91 25.58
N PRO A 190 -13.89 -18.93 25.18
CA PRO A 190 -13.07 -20.13 25.19
C PRO A 190 -13.07 -20.81 26.56
N GLN A 191 -13.08 -22.14 26.60
CA GLN A 191 -13.14 -22.92 27.86
C GLN A 191 -12.03 -22.54 28.85
N LYS A 192 -10.87 -22.12 28.35
CA LYS A 192 -9.72 -21.68 29.14
C LYS A 192 -9.92 -20.34 29.87
N PHE A 193 -10.85 -19.50 29.42
CA PHE A 193 -11.13 -18.19 30.03
C PHE A 193 -12.39 -18.21 30.91
N LYS A 194 -13.12 -19.32 30.95
CA LYS A 194 -14.33 -19.46 31.79
C LYS A 194 -14.11 -19.28 33.29
N ASN A 195 -12.88 -19.47 33.75
CA ASN A 195 -12.56 -19.28 35.16
C ASN A 195 -12.34 -17.80 35.51
N ILE A 196 -12.17 -16.96 34.49
CA ILE A 196 -11.97 -15.51 34.59
C ILE A 196 -13.32 -14.78 34.56
N ASP A 197 -14.28 -15.31 33.78
CA ASP A 197 -15.69 -14.92 33.76
C ASP A 197 -16.38 -15.28 35.09
N SER A 198 -16.34 -14.34 36.03
CA SER A 198 -16.77 -14.45 37.42
C SER A 198 -18.29 -14.39 37.52
N ASP A 199 -18.92 -13.56 36.70
CA ASP A 199 -20.38 -13.38 36.67
C ASP A 199 -21.10 -14.38 35.73
N LYS A 200 -20.35 -15.16 34.95
CA LYS A 200 -20.80 -16.21 34.01
C LYS A 200 -21.65 -15.69 32.87
N ASN A 201 -21.44 -14.43 32.48
CA ASN A 201 -22.17 -13.78 31.40
C ASN A 201 -21.62 -14.14 30.00
N GLN A 202 -20.55 -14.95 29.91
CA GLN A 202 -19.82 -15.33 28.69
C GLN A 202 -19.01 -14.20 28.03
N TYR A 203 -18.80 -13.11 28.75
CA TYR A 203 -17.94 -11.99 28.44
C TYR A 203 -16.86 -11.86 29.52
N ILE A 204 -15.81 -11.12 29.21
CA ILE A 204 -14.76 -10.73 30.15
C ILE A 204 -14.82 -9.22 30.26
N ASP A 205 -15.26 -8.69 31.40
CA ASP A 205 -15.19 -7.25 31.63
C ASP A 205 -13.75 -6.80 31.95
N ILE A 206 -13.56 -5.48 32.12
CA ILE A 206 -12.22 -4.93 32.37
C ILE A 206 -11.66 -5.38 33.72
N GLU A 207 -12.50 -5.56 34.73
CA GLU A 207 -12.08 -6.00 36.07
C GLU A 207 -11.69 -7.49 36.04
N GLU A 208 -12.42 -8.31 35.28
CA GLU A 208 -12.13 -9.72 35.03
C GLU A 208 -10.84 -9.89 34.22
N LEU A 209 -10.63 -9.06 33.19
CA LEU A 209 -9.36 -9.03 32.45
C LEU A 209 -8.18 -8.72 33.37
N LEU A 210 -8.30 -7.67 34.18
CA LEU A 210 -7.25 -7.26 35.13
C LEU A 210 -6.98 -8.36 36.15
N SER A 211 -8.02 -8.98 36.70
CA SER A 211 -7.90 -10.14 37.59
C SER A 211 -7.15 -11.30 36.92
N GLY A 212 -7.41 -11.58 35.64
CA GLY A 212 -6.69 -12.58 34.86
C GLY A 212 -5.22 -12.24 34.62
N ILE A 213 -4.91 -10.97 34.35
CA ILE A 213 -3.54 -10.47 34.17
C ILE A 213 -2.77 -10.51 35.50
N ASP A 214 -3.35 -10.01 36.58
CA ASP A 214 -2.73 -10.00 37.91
C ASP A 214 -2.47 -11.42 38.40
N SER A 215 -3.43 -12.33 38.21
CA SER A 215 -3.27 -13.77 38.49
C SER A 215 -2.10 -14.42 37.75
N PHE A 216 -1.76 -13.92 36.55
CA PHE A 216 -0.63 -14.41 35.77
C PHE A 216 0.71 -13.89 36.34
N PHE A 217 0.79 -12.63 36.75
CA PHE A 217 2.02 -11.99 37.23
C PHE A 217 2.33 -12.25 38.72
N ASP A 218 1.32 -12.49 39.55
CA ASP A 218 1.49 -12.72 41.00
C ASP A 218 2.24 -14.01 41.34
N GLN A 219 2.42 -14.92 40.38
CA GLN A 219 3.06 -16.23 40.60
C GLN A 219 4.59 -16.23 40.44
N GLY A 220 5.20 -15.05 40.26
CA GLY A 220 6.66 -14.88 40.29
C GLY A 220 7.39 -15.28 39.00
N PRO A 221 8.73 -15.47 39.06
CA PRO A 221 9.61 -15.58 37.88
C PRO A 221 9.34 -16.79 36.99
N ASP A 222 8.50 -17.72 37.44
CA ASP A 222 7.97 -18.83 36.65
C ASP A 222 6.54 -18.51 36.16
N ALA A 223 6.30 -17.31 35.62
CA ALA A 223 5.01 -16.91 35.03
C ALA A 223 4.63 -17.88 33.88
N GLY A 224 3.93 -18.97 34.25
CA GLY A 224 3.66 -20.14 33.42
C GLY A 224 3.80 -21.51 34.10
N ALA A 225 4.42 -21.62 35.29
CA ALA A 225 4.63 -22.91 35.98
C ALA A 225 3.60 -23.23 37.10
N GLY A 226 2.77 -22.28 37.51
CA GLY A 226 1.63 -22.50 38.41
C GLY A 226 0.33 -21.82 37.99
N SER A 227 0.39 -20.99 36.93
CA SER A 227 -0.73 -20.21 36.41
C SER A 227 -1.57 -21.08 35.48
N TYR A 228 -2.90 -20.91 35.52
CA TYR A 228 -3.81 -21.58 34.60
C TYR A 228 -3.68 -21.06 33.15
N LEU A 229 -2.94 -19.96 32.95
CA LEU A 229 -2.64 -19.34 31.66
C LEU A 229 -1.15 -19.45 31.33
N SER A 230 -0.83 -19.89 30.13
CA SER A 230 0.49 -19.67 29.54
C SER A 230 0.64 -18.23 29.03
N VAL A 231 1.87 -17.79 28.71
CA VAL A 231 2.12 -16.52 28.02
C VAL A 231 1.25 -16.37 26.78
N LYS A 232 1.08 -17.47 26.02
CA LYS A 232 0.24 -17.48 24.82
C LYS A 232 -1.24 -17.27 25.17
N ASP A 233 -1.71 -17.87 26.26
CA ASP A 233 -3.09 -17.72 26.70
C ASP A 233 -3.39 -16.31 27.21
N LEU A 234 -2.40 -15.62 27.80
CA LEU A 234 -2.53 -14.21 28.18
C LEU A 234 -2.73 -13.31 26.97
N PHE A 235 -1.95 -13.51 25.91
CA PHE A 235 -2.14 -12.77 24.65
C PHE A 235 -3.52 -13.06 24.04
N GLU A 236 -3.94 -14.33 24.02
CA GLU A 236 -5.27 -14.70 23.51
C GLU A 236 -6.43 -14.17 24.38
N LEU A 237 -6.21 -13.95 25.68
CA LEU A 237 -7.20 -13.35 26.60
C LEU A 237 -7.38 -11.87 26.30
N ILE A 238 -6.28 -11.13 26.16
CA ILE A 238 -6.30 -9.71 25.79
C ILE A 238 -6.95 -9.55 24.42
N GLU A 239 -6.59 -10.41 23.47
CA GLU A 239 -7.19 -10.42 22.15
C GLU A 239 -8.70 -10.72 22.23
N PHE A 240 -9.12 -11.74 22.98
CA PHE A 240 -10.55 -12.03 23.21
C PHE A 240 -11.30 -10.83 23.80
N PHE A 241 -10.72 -10.13 24.79
CA PHE A 241 -11.35 -8.97 25.43
C PHE A 241 -11.70 -7.85 24.44
N PHE A 242 -10.80 -7.57 23.49
CA PHE A 242 -11.04 -6.57 22.45
C PHE A 242 -11.95 -7.04 21.31
N LEU A 243 -12.18 -8.36 21.20
CA LEU A 243 -12.87 -9.00 20.08
C LEU A 243 -14.29 -9.52 20.42
N GLN A 244 -14.66 -9.64 21.70
CA GLN A 244 -15.95 -10.18 22.16
C GLN A 244 -17.18 -9.29 21.91
#